data_AF-A0A1G2FYV2-F1
#
_entry.id   AF-A0A1G2FYV2-F1
#
_cell.length_a   1.000
_cell.length_b   1.000
_cell.length_c   1.000
_cell.angle_alpha   90.00
_cell.angle_beta   90.00
_cell.angle_gamma   90.00
#
_symmetry.space_group_name_H-M   'P 1'
#
loop_
_entity.id
_entity.type
_entity.pdbx_description
1 polymer ?
#
loop_
_entity_poly.entity_id
_entity_poly.type
_entity_poly.pdbx_seq_one_letter_code
_entity_poly.pdbx_strand_id
1 'polypeptide(L)'
;MKKYTTDWKGTITIFAIIAIFNAVTFYWNKNPTLPLLKVIIGLVAWFVFVGFGILLMTVYSYASISGNTLKYVWLFFSRRTIDINSITEINDQPTFKVAKSQFRSLYVFYTDKNGDTKWIELRITIFPEKTLGRLIKDLKAINPRIELNKYSQKLMDSASE
;
A
#
# COMPACT_ATOMS: atom_id res chain seq x y z
N MET A 1 18.14 9.67 5.54
CA MET A 1 16.72 9.29 5.62
C MET A 1 16.44 8.23 4.56
N LYS A 2 16.06 7.01 4.96
CA LYS A 2 15.69 5.94 4.01
C LYS A 2 14.19 5.98 3.76
N LYS A 3 13.75 5.85 2.51
CA LYS A 3 12.33 5.89 2.11
C LYS A 3 11.93 4.58 1.45
N TYR A 4 10.78 4.05 1.86
CA TYR A 4 10.17 2.80 1.39
C TYR A 4 8.87 3.20 0.68
N THR A 5 8.85 3.03 -0.63
CA THR A 5 7.73 3.46 -1.49
C THR A 5 7.01 2.28 -2.08
N THR A 6 5.81 2.56 -2.55
CA THR A 6 4.94 1.64 -3.27
C THR A 6 5.44 1.38 -4.69
N ASP A 7 4.96 0.31 -5.31
CA ASP A 7 5.15 0.11 -6.76
C ASP A 7 4.05 0.83 -7.55
N TRP A 8 4.31 2.11 -7.81
CA TRP A 8 3.44 2.96 -8.60
C TRP A 8 3.43 2.58 -10.09
N LYS A 9 4.45 1.89 -10.61
CA LYS A 9 4.57 1.57 -12.05
C LYS A 9 3.52 0.55 -12.47
N GLY A 10 3.34 -0.53 -11.70
CA GLY A 10 2.28 -1.52 -11.94
C GLY A 10 0.88 -0.90 -11.91
N THR A 11 0.67 0.03 -10.96
CA THR A 11 -0.61 0.75 -10.84
C THR A 11 -0.86 1.65 -12.06
N ILE A 12 0.13 2.42 -12.50
CA ILE A 12 0.02 3.27 -13.71
C ILE A 12 -0.30 2.44 -14.96
N THR A 13 0.33 1.28 -15.14
CA THR A 13 0.07 0.42 -16.30
C THR A 13 -1.38 -0.03 -16.38
N ILE A 14 -1.97 -0.44 -15.24
CA ILE A 14 -3.38 -0.82 -15.19
C ILE A 14 -4.28 0.37 -15.54
N PHE A 15 -3.95 1.57 -15.04
CA PHE A 15 -4.68 2.80 -15.39
C PHE A 15 -4.60 3.15 -16.87
N ALA A 16 -3.41 3.04 -17.47
CA ALA A 16 -3.22 3.31 -18.88
C ALA A 16 -4.06 2.36 -19.76
N ILE A 17 -4.11 1.07 -19.40
CA ILE A 17 -4.94 0.08 -20.11
C ILE A 17 -6.43 0.44 -20.02
N ILE A 18 -6.92 0.80 -18.84
CA ILE A 18 -8.30 1.22 -18.64
C ILE A 18 -8.60 2.49 -19.45
N ALA A 19 -7.72 3.50 -19.43
CA ALA A 19 -7.90 4.73 -20.19
C ALA A 19 -7.93 4.48 -21.71
N ILE A 20 -7.04 3.63 -22.23
CA ILE A 20 -6.99 3.27 -23.66
C ILE A 20 -8.26 2.51 -24.06
N PHE A 21 -8.70 1.52 -23.27
CA PHE A 21 -9.94 0.78 -23.54
C PHE A 21 -11.15 1.73 -23.61
N ASN A 22 -11.20 2.75 -22.75
CA ASN A 22 -12.24 3.77 -22.77
C ASN A 22 -12.18 4.68 -23.99
N ALA A 23 -10.98 5.10 -24.41
CA ALA A 23 -10.82 5.91 -25.63
C ALA A 23 -11.27 5.15 -26.89
N VAL A 24 -10.97 3.84 -26.96
CA VAL A 24 -11.39 2.97 -28.08
C VAL A 24 -12.90 2.77 -28.11
N THR A 25 -13.53 2.49 -26.97
CA THR A 25 -15.00 2.32 -26.90
C THR A 25 -15.75 3.62 -27.24
N PHE A 26 -15.20 4.79 -26.89
CA PHE A 26 -15.73 6.10 -27.28
C PHE A 26 -15.59 6.35 -28.79
N TYR A 27 -14.41 6.09 -29.37
CA TYR A 27 -14.12 6.34 -30.79
C TYR A 27 -14.95 5.47 -31.75
N TRP A 28 -15.23 4.21 -31.37
CA TRP A 28 -16.06 3.32 -32.18
C TRP A 28 -17.55 3.62 -32.15
N ASN A 29 -18.05 4.40 -31.19
CA ASN A 29 -19.48 4.67 -31.07
C ASN A 29 -19.87 6.01 -31.72
N LYS A 30 -19.99 6.01 -33.06
CA LYS A 30 -20.28 7.23 -33.85
C LYS A 30 -21.76 7.67 -33.88
N ASN A 31 -22.69 6.96 -33.23
CA ASN A 31 -24.12 7.32 -33.22
C ASN A 31 -24.70 7.29 -31.79
N PRO A 32 -24.80 8.46 -31.10
CA PRO A 32 -25.25 8.53 -29.73
C PRO A 32 -26.79 8.60 -29.67
N THR A 33 -27.46 7.50 -30.05
CA THR A 33 -28.89 7.35 -29.79
C THR A 33 -29.10 6.08 -29.00
N LEU A 34 -28.82 6.09 -27.70
CA LEU A 34 -29.34 5.08 -26.75
C LEU A 34 -29.04 5.52 -25.30
N PRO A 35 -30.02 5.44 -24.37
CA PRO A 35 -29.80 5.63 -22.92
C PRO A 35 -28.67 4.75 -22.36
N LEU A 36 -28.39 3.61 -23.01
CA LEU A 36 -27.26 2.72 -22.71
C LEU A 36 -25.90 3.42 -22.81
N LEU A 37 -25.70 4.34 -23.77
CA LEU A 37 -24.43 5.07 -23.91
C LEU A 37 -24.16 6.00 -22.72
N LYS A 38 -25.20 6.67 -22.19
CA LYS A 38 -25.07 7.52 -20.99
C LYS A 38 -24.74 6.68 -19.75
N VAL A 39 -25.31 5.49 -19.63
CA VAL A 39 -24.98 4.54 -18.56
C VAL A 39 -23.53 4.06 -18.66
N ILE A 40 -23.05 3.73 -19.86
CA ILE A 40 -21.65 3.35 -20.09
C ILE A 40 -20.71 4.50 -19.73
N ILE A 41 -20.99 5.72 -20.20
CA ILE A 41 -20.17 6.91 -19.87
C ILE A 41 -20.16 7.16 -18.35
N GLY A 42 -21.31 7.03 -17.68
CA GLY A 42 -21.41 7.18 -16.23
C GLY A 42 -20.58 6.14 -15.46
N LEU A 43 -20.64 4.86 -15.87
CA LEU A 43 -19.83 3.80 -15.29
C LEU A 43 -18.34 4.04 -15.52
N VAL A 44 -17.95 4.47 -16.72
CA VAL A 44 -16.56 4.78 -17.07
C VAL A 44 -16.04 5.95 -16.24
N ALA A 45 -16.79 7.04 -16.13
CA ALA A 45 -16.42 8.17 -15.29
C ALA A 45 -16.25 7.75 -13.82
N TRP A 46 -17.11 6.87 -13.32
CA TRP A 46 -16.99 6.30 -11.98
C TRP A 46 -15.72 5.47 -11.82
N PHE A 47 -15.39 4.58 -12.77
CA PHE A 47 -14.16 3.79 -12.74
C PHE A 47 -12.89 4.66 -12.82
N VAL A 48 -12.90 5.71 -13.63
CA VAL A 48 -11.80 6.68 -13.70
C VAL A 48 -11.65 7.41 -12.36
N PHE A 49 -12.74 7.83 -11.74
CA PHE A 49 -12.70 8.53 -10.45
C PHE A 49 -12.21 7.62 -9.31
N VAL A 50 -12.82 6.45 -9.15
CA VAL A 50 -12.41 5.44 -8.14
C VAL A 50 -10.95 5.07 -8.35
N GLY A 51 -10.59 4.85 -9.60
CA GLY A 51 -9.26 4.44 -9.94
C GLY A 51 -8.21 5.54 -9.73
N PHE A 52 -8.50 6.79 -10.11
CA PHE A 52 -7.64 7.92 -9.77
C PHE A 52 -7.45 8.04 -8.25
N GLY A 53 -8.53 7.81 -7.48
CA GLY A 53 -8.45 7.66 -6.02
C GLY A 53 -7.41 6.62 -5.60
N ILE A 54 -7.52 5.38 -6.10
CA ILE A 54 -6.57 4.28 -5.85
C ILE A 54 -5.13 4.67 -6.23
N LEU A 55 -4.93 5.28 -7.40
CA LEU A 55 -3.60 5.72 -7.85
C LEU A 55 -2.99 6.73 -6.88
N LEU A 56 -3.76 7.72 -6.44
CA LEU A 56 -3.33 8.68 -5.42
C LEU A 56 -3.02 7.98 -4.10
N MET A 57 -3.76 6.93 -3.73
CA MET A 57 -3.45 6.13 -2.54
C MET A 57 -2.09 5.46 -2.65
N THR A 58 -1.80 4.87 -3.80
CA THR A 58 -0.57 4.11 -4.00
C THR A 58 0.63 5.03 -4.14
N VAL A 59 0.59 6.04 -5.01
CA VAL A 59 1.76 6.91 -5.31
C VAL A 59 2.28 7.64 -4.08
N TYR A 60 1.39 8.02 -3.17
CA TYR A 60 1.72 8.93 -2.08
C TYR A 60 1.73 8.30 -0.69
N SER A 61 1.46 7.00 -0.61
CA SER A 61 1.74 6.25 0.59
C SER A 61 3.23 5.91 0.65
N TYR A 62 3.88 6.15 1.79
CA TYR A 62 5.27 5.76 1.99
C TYR A 62 5.58 5.58 3.47
N ALA A 63 6.58 4.75 3.75
CA ALA A 63 7.25 4.71 5.04
C ALA A 63 8.65 5.32 4.90
N SER A 64 9.17 5.93 5.95
CA SER A 64 10.54 6.44 5.96
C SER A 64 11.15 6.34 7.34
N ILE A 65 12.42 6.00 7.40
CA ILE A 65 13.21 5.92 8.62
C ILE A 65 14.21 7.09 8.63
N SER A 66 14.21 7.81 9.75
CA SER A 66 15.18 8.88 10.01
C SER A 66 15.64 8.79 11.47
N GLY A 67 16.87 8.35 11.69
CA GLY A 67 17.37 8.06 13.03
C GLY A 67 16.51 7.00 13.70
N ASN A 68 16.01 7.30 14.90
CA ASN A 68 15.18 6.41 15.69
C ASN A 68 13.66 6.59 15.45
N THR A 69 13.28 7.13 14.29
CA THR A 69 11.89 7.47 14.00
C THR A 69 11.43 6.86 12.68
N LEU A 70 10.28 6.18 12.74
CA LEU A 70 9.51 5.71 11.60
C LEU A 70 8.39 6.70 11.29
N LYS A 71 8.41 7.30 10.10
CA LYS A 71 7.32 8.12 9.57
C LYS A 71 6.54 7.32 8.56
N TYR A 72 5.26 7.12 8.81
CA TYR A 72 4.33 6.51 7.88
C TYR A 72 3.34 7.56 7.37
N VAL A 73 3.22 7.66 6.05
CA VAL A 73 2.24 8.52 5.39
C VAL A 73 1.31 7.62 4.60
N TRP A 74 0.02 7.71 4.88
CA TRP A 74 -1.05 7.07 4.14
C TRP A 74 -1.94 8.15 3.53
N LEU A 75 -2.26 8.01 2.24
CA LEU A 75 -3.15 8.93 1.52
C LEU A 75 -2.77 10.42 1.57
N PHE A 76 -1.49 10.79 1.67
CA PHE A 76 -1.01 12.17 1.92
C PHE A 76 -1.43 12.85 3.23
N PHE A 77 -2.66 12.62 3.70
CA PHE A 77 -3.32 13.32 4.80
C PHE A 77 -3.07 12.66 6.14
N SER A 78 -2.92 11.33 6.18
CA SER A 78 -2.67 10.60 7.43
C SER A 78 -1.18 10.40 7.61
N ARG A 79 -0.60 11.14 8.57
CA ARG A 79 0.81 11.05 8.92
C ARG A 79 0.96 10.55 10.34
N ARG A 80 1.71 9.47 10.52
CA ARG A 80 2.07 8.94 11.83
C ARG A 80 3.58 8.94 11.97
N THR A 81 4.03 9.41 13.13
CA THR A 81 5.44 9.42 13.51
C THR A 81 5.56 8.53 14.72
N ILE A 82 6.38 7.49 14.61
CA ILE A 82 6.51 6.40 15.58
C ILE A 82 7.96 6.34 16.01
N ASP A 83 8.20 6.25 17.32
CA ASP A 83 9.52 5.93 17.85
C ASP A 83 9.81 4.44 17.60
N ILE A 84 10.93 4.13 16.94
CA ILE A 84 11.27 2.75 16.60
C ILE A 84 11.51 1.90 17.86
N ASN A 85 11.97 2.53 18.95
CA ASN A 85 12.16 1.84 20.22
C ASN A 85 10.85 1.50 20.94
N SER A 86 9.73 2.15 20.58
CA SER A 86 8.42 1.81 21.12
C SER A 86 7.70 0.73 20.30
N ILE A 87 8.28 0.28 19.18
CA ILE A 87 7.77 -0.84 18.40
C ILE A 87 8.02 -2.13 19.16
N THR A 88 6.95 -2.88 19.41
CA THR A 88 6.98 -4.12 20.19
C THR A 88 6.96 -5.35 19.28
N GLU A 89 6.09 -5.35 18.28
CA GLU A 89 5.84 -6.50 17.40
C GLU A 89 5.64 -6.06 15.94
N ILE A 90 6.13 -6.86 15.00
CA ILE A 90 5.76 -6.79 13.60
C ILE A 90 5.15 -8.13 13.17
N ASN A 91 3.93 -8.05 12.63
CA ASN A 91 3.13 -9.22 12.30
C ASN A 91 2.59 -9.14 10.87
N ASP A 92 2.97 -10.09 10.03
CA ASP A 92 2.41 -10.27 8.70
C ASP A 92 1.21 -11.22 8.80
N GLN A 93 0.01 -10.67 8.61
CA GLN A 93 -1.25 -11.39 8.73
C GLN A 93 -2.09 -11.31 7.44
N PRO A 94 -2.86 -12.36 7.12
CA PRO A 94 -3.87 -12.30 6.06
C PRO A 94 -4.91 -11.22 6.39
N THR A 95 -5.13 -10.29 5.46
CA THR A 95 -6.13 -9.22 5.59
C THR A 95 -7.44 -9.66 4.95
N PHE A 96 -7.40 -10.22 3.75
CA PHE A 96 -8.58 -10.71 3.04
C PHE A 96 -8.23 -11.91 2.15
N LYS A 97 -9.16 -12.86 2.02
CA LYS A 97 -9.08 -13.95 1.04
C LYS A 97 -9.95 -13.59 -0.16
N VAL A 98 -9.36 -13.47 -1.34
CA VAL A 98 -10.11 -13.34 -2.59
C VAL A 98 -9.62 -14.43 -3.53
N ALA A 99 -10.51 -15.38 -3.84
CA ALA A 99 -10.18 -16.58 -4.61
C ALA A 99 -9.00 -17.39 -3.99
N LYS A 100 -8.07 -17.87 -4.82
CA LYS A 100 -6.89 -18.66 -4.40
C LYS A 100 -5.77 -17.82 -3.78
N SER A 101 -5.92 -16.49 -3.76
CA SER A 101 -4.89 -15.56 -3.28
C SER A 101 -5.24 -15.01 -1.90
N GLN A 102 -4.27 -15.05 -0.99
CA GLN A 102 -4.36 -14.38 0.31
C GLN A 102 -3.69 -13.02 0.21
N PHE A 103 -4.47 -11.95 0.33
CA PHE A 103 -3.92 -10.63 0.52
C PHE A 103 -3.48 -10.50 1.96
N ARG A 104 -2.24 -10.06 2.16
CA ARG A 104 -1.64 -9.94 3.48
C ARG A 104 -1.20 -8.50 3.72
N SER A 105 -1.09 -8.15 4.99
CA SER A 105 -0.62 -6.85 5.42
C SER A 105 0.33 -7.00 6.58
N LEU A 106 1.34 -6.15 6.58
CA LEU A 106 2.30 -6.04 7.66
C LEU A 106 1.76 -5.05 8.69
N TYR A 107 1.49 -5.54 9.90
CA TYR A 107 1.09 -4.75 11.04
C TYR A 107 2.33 -4.44 11.87
N VAL A 108 2.54 -3.16 12.18
CA VAL A 108 3.62 -2.70 13.07
C VAL A 108 2.97 -2.16 14.33
N PHE A 109 3.11 -2.90 15.43
CA PHE A 109 2.56 -2.55 16.75
C PHE A 109 3.58 -1.73 17.54
N TYR A 110 3.10 -0.66 18.17
CA TYR A 110 3.92 0.24 18.97
C TYR A 110 3.14 0.76 20.17
N THR A 111 3.86 1.01 21.25
CA THR A 111 3.32 1.70 22.42
C THR A 111 3.40 3.21 22.19
N ASP A 112 2.29 3.92 22.42
CA ASP A 112 2.25 5.37 22.30
C ASP A 112 2.66 6.08 23.60
N LYS A 113 2.60 7.42 23.61
CA LYS A 113 3.00 8.22 24.77
C LYS A 113 2.15 8.00 26.03
N ASN A 114 0.94 7.46 25.86
CA ASN A 114 0.00 7.20 26.95
C ASN A 114 0.14 5.75 27.47
N GLY A 115 1.01 4.94 26.86
CA GLY A 115 1.13 3.51 27.17
C GLY A 115 0.17 2.63 26.38
N ASP A 116 -0.61 3.19 25.45
CA ASP A 116 -1.56 2.41 24.66
C ASP A 116 -0.87 1.71 23.50
N THR A 117 -1.20 0.44 23.27
CA THR A 117 -0.77 -0.28 22.08
C THR A 117 -1.57 0.18 20.86
N LYS A 118 -0.87 0.73 19.87
CA LYS A 118 -1.40 1.13 18.57
C LYS A 118 -0.70 0.37 17.46
N TRP A 119 -1.27 0.44 16.26
CA TRP A 119 -0.64 -0.17 15.09
C TRP A 119 -0.74 0.71 13.85
N ILE A 120 0.13 0.43 12.88
CA ILE A 120 -0.05 0.84 11.49
C ILE A 120 -0.13 -0.39 10.60
N GLU A 121 -0.91 -0.30 9.54
CA GLU A 121 -1.06 -1.35 8.54
C GLU A 121 -0.32 -0.92 7.26
N LEU A 122 0.58 -1.78 6.78
CA LEU A 122 1.30 -1.66 5.52
C LEU A 122 0.88 -2.82 4.60
N ARG A 123 0.00 -2.52 3.64
CA ARG A 123 -0.59 -3.53 2.77
C ARG A 123 0.39 -4.00 1.71
N ILE A 124 0.53 -5.31 1.50
CA ILE A 124 1.42 -5.88 0.46
C ILE A 124 0.96 -5.52 -0.96
N THR A 125 -0.34 -5.28 -1.15
CA THR A 125 -0.88 -4.80 -2.43
C THR A 125 -0.39 -3.40 -2.81
N ILE A 126 0.10 -2.63 -1.84
CA ILE A 126 0.54 -1.25 -1.99
C ILE A 126 2.06 -1.19 -1.88
N PHE A 127 2.63 -1.88 -0.89
CA PHE A 127 4.07 -1.98 -0.68
C PHE A 127 4.60 -3.34 -1.15
N PRO A 128 5.54 -3.36 -2.11
CA PRO A 128 6.15 -4.60 -2.55
C PRO A 128 6.74 -5.40 -1.38
N GLU A 129 6.63 -6.72 -1.42
CA GLU A 129 7.17 -7.61 -0.39
C GLU A 129 8.65 -7.33 -0.10
N LYS A 130 9.46 -7.14 -1.16
CA LYS A 130 10.88 -6.79 -1.03
C LYS A 130 11.09 -5.49 -0.26
N THR A 131 10.25 -4.48 -0.51
CA THR A 131 10.29 -3.19 0.20
C THR A 131 9.95 -3.35 1.67
N LEU A 132 8.92 -4.14 1.98
CA LEU A 132 8.52 -4.44 3.36
C LEU A 132 9.59 -5.24 4.10
N GLY A 133 10.18 -6.26 3.47
CA GLY A 133 11.27 -7.02 4.07
C GLY A 133 12.49 -6.15 4.40
N ARG A 134 12.87 -5.22 3.50
CA ARG A 134 13.92 -4.22 3.77
C ARG A 134 13.55 -3.30 4.92
N LEU A 135 12.30 -2.85 4.99
CA LEU A 135 11.81 -2.03 6.11
C LEU A 135 11.93 -2.79 7.44
N ILE A 136 11.49 -4.05 7.50
CA ILE A 136 11.60 -4.88 8.72
C ILE A 136 13.08 -5.03 9.13
N LYS A 137 13.96 -5.35 8.17
CA LYS A 137 15.41 -5.49 8.41
C LYS A 137 15.99 -4.21 9.02
N ASP A 138 15.69 -3.05 8.46
CA ASP A 138 16.17 -1.76 8.96
C ASP A 138 15.57 -1.39 10.33
N LEU A 139 14.29 -1.70 10.58
CA LEU A 139 13.68 -1.50 11.91
C LEU A 139 14.33 -2.39 12.97
N LYS A 140 14.58 -3.66 12.66
CA LYS A 140 15.26 -4.62 13.52
C LYS A 140 16.70 -4.25 13.83
N ALA A 141 17.41 -3.67 12.85
CA ALA A 141 18.76 -3.19 13.06
C ALA A 141 18.83 -2.06 14.10
N ILE A 142 17.78 -1.23 14.18
CA ILE A 142 17.68 -0.12 15.14
C ILE A 142 17.16 -0.60 16.49
N ASN A 143 16.11 -1.43 16.49
CA ASN A 143 15.55 -2.04 17.69
C ASN A 143 15.52 -3.58 17.54
N PRO A 144 16.58 -4.27 18.02
CA PRO A 144 16.66 -5.73 17.92
C PRO A 144 15.57 -6.48 18.72
N ARG A 145 14.92 -5.82 19.69
CA ARG A 145 13.92 -6.42 20.58
C ARG A 145 12.55 -6.64 19.93
N ILE A 146 12.28 -6.00 18.79
CA ILE A 146 11.02 -6.14 18.06
C ILE A 146 10.69 -7.62 17.85
N GLU A 147 9.52 -8.10 18.23
CA GLU A 147 9.14 -9.50 17.97
C GLU A 147 8.64 -9.66 16.53
N LEU A 148 9.04 -10.75 15.87
CA LEU A 148 8.61 -11.06 14.50
C LEU A 148 7.85 -12.38 14.49
N ASN A 149 6.66 -12.40 13.89
CA ASN A 149 6.00 -13.66 13.59
C ASN A 149 6.75 -14.42 12.47
N LYS A 150 6.46 -15.72 12.31
CA LYS A 150 7.08 -16.59 11.29
C LYS A 150 7.07 -15.99 9.87
N TYR A 151 6.00 -15.28 9.53
CA TYR A 151 5.83 -14.73 8.19
C TYR A 151 6.61 -13.44 7.96
N SER A 152 6.64 -12.53 8.94
CA SER A 152 7.46 -11.31 8.91
C SER A 152 8.95 -11.66 8.89
N GLN A 153 9.35 -12.70 9.62
CA GLN A 153 10.69 -13.24 9.57
C GLN A 153 11.03 -13.70 8.15
N LYS A 154 10.19 -14.54 7.54
CA LYS A 154 10.38 -14.98 6.15
C LYS A 154 10.43 -13.82 5.16
N LEU A 155 9.61 -12.79 5.35
CA LEU A 155 9.58 -11.59 4.53
C LEU A 155 10.86 -10.76 4.66
N MET A 156 11.42 -10.67 5.87
CA MET A 156 12.72 -10.04 6.12
C MET A 156 13.85 -10.81 5.45
N ASP A 157 13.86 -12.15 5.56
CA ASP A 157 14.92 -13.00 5.03
C ASP A 157 14.92 -13.07 3.49
N SER A 158 13.75 -12.94 2.86
CA SER A 158 13.63 -12.94 1.39
C SER A 158 14.05 -11.60 0.75
N ALA A 159 14.20 -10.54 1.54
CA ALA A 159 14.65 -9.25 1.04
C ALA A 159 16.17 -9.22 0.83
N SER A 160 16.58 -9.58 -0.39
CA SER A 160 17.95 -9.39 -0.87
C SER A 160 18.35 -7.90 -0.87
N GLU A 161 19.64 -7.66 -0.61
CA GLU A 161 20.27 -6.32 -0.63
C GLU A 161 20.01 -5.54 -1.92
#